data_AF-B6UG31-F1
#
_entry.id   AF-B6UG31-F1
#
_cell.length_a   1.000
_cell.length_b   1.000
_cell.length_c   1.000
_cell.angle_alpha   90.00
_cell.angle_beta   90.00
_cell.angle_gamma   90.00
#
_symmetry.space_group_name_H-M   'P 1'
#
loop_
_entity.id
_entity.type
_entity.pdbx_description
1 polymer ?
#
loop_
_entity_poly.entity_id
_entity_poly.type
_entity_poly.pdbx_seq_one_letter_code
_entity_poly.pdbx_strand_id
1 'polypeptide(L)' 'MEQREKLVRRMWDVYTRTDNHVRLPRFWQEAFEAAYEELAGDDTLTTDAAISEIARMSIHRPEVEQSSNKD' A
#
# COMPACT_ATOMS: atom_id res chain seq x y z
N MET A 1 0.13 9.90 -11.32
CA MET A 1 0.12 8.51 -10.82
C MET A 1 1.45 8.14 -10.17
N GLU A 2 2.60 8.49 -10.76
CA GLU A 2 3.94 8.09 -10.27
C GLU A 2 4.24 8.30 -8.78
N GLN A 3 3.85 9.43 -8.18
CA GLN A 3 4.10 9.67 -6.75
C GLN A 3 3.33 8.71 -5.84
N ARG A 4 2.11 8.33 -6.26
CA ARG A 4 1.27 7.39 -5.50
C ARG A 4 1.79 5.97 -5.66
N GLU A 5 2.21 5.58 -6.86
CA GLU A 5 2.82 4.27 -7.10
C GLU A 5 4.12 4.09 -6.30
N LYS A 6 4.95 5.14 -6.21
CA LYS A 6 6.13 5.15 -5.34
C LYS A 6 5.75 5.00 -3.86
N LEU A 7 4.65 5.63 -3.41
CA LEU A 7 4.15 5.50 -2.05
C LEU A 7 3.69 4.06 -1.78
N VAL A 8 2.94 3.46 -2.71
CA VAL A 8 2.48 2.07 -2.62
C VAL A 8 3.67 1.12 -2.47
N ARG A 9 4.69 1.23 -3.33
CA ARG A 9 5.91 0.41 -3.25
C ARG A 9 6.61 0.57 -1.90
N ARG A 10 6.70 1.79 -1.38
CA ARG A 10 7.29 2.06 -0.06
C ARG A 10 6.48 1.42 1.06
N MET A 11 5.16 1.51 1.00
CA MET A 11 4.28 0.93 2.01
C MET A 11 4.26 -0.59 1.95
N TRP A 12 4.42 -1.18 0.76
CA TRP A 12 4.61 -2.61 0.55
C TRP A 12 5.93 -3.11 1.14
N ASP A 13 7.03 -2.37 0.96
CA ASP A 13 8.33 -2.66 1.59
C ASP A 13 8.20 -2.63 3.12
N VAL A 14 7.49 -1.66 3.67
CA VAL A 14 7.21 -1.58 5.11
C VAL A 14 6.34 -2.75 5.59
N TYR A 15 5.31 -3.13 4.81
CA TYR A 15 4.41 -4.25 5.11
C TYR A 15 5.16 -5.59 5.16
N THR A 16 6.03 -5.85 4.18
CA THR A 16 6.77 -7.12 4.06
C THR A 16 8.00 -7.19 4.94
N ARG A 17 8.65 -6.06 5.25
CA ARG A 17 9.88 -6.04 6.07
C ARG A 17 9.62 -5.82 7.56
N THR A 18 8.46 -5.31 7.93
CA THR A 18 8.15 -5.04 9.34
C THR A 18 7.21 -6.10 9.88
N ASP A 19 7.79 -7.14 10.48
CA ASP A 19 7.05 -8.33 10.93
C ASP A 19 5.98 -8.03 12.02
N ASN A 20 6.10 -6.96 12.83
CA ASN A 20 5.10 -6.71 13.87
C ASN A 20 5.02 -5.31 14.52
N HIS A 21 5.74 -4.29 14.01
CA HIS A 21 5.93 -3.03 14.75
C HIS A 21 5.40 -1.75 14.08
N VAL A 22 5.08 -1.77 12.78
CA VAL A 22 4.49 -0.62 12.10
C VAL A 22 3.01 -0.92 11.86
N ARG A 23 2.14 -0.22 12.60
CA ARG A 23 0.71 -0.21 12.29
C ARG A 23 0.51 0.53 10.98
N LEU A 24 0.57 -0.21 9.88
CA LEU A 24 0.12 0.28 8.60
C LEU A 24 -1.36 0.67 8.72
N PRO A 25 -1.79 1.75 8.07
CA PRO A 25 -3.19 2.08 8.02
C PRO A 25 -4.03 0.95 7.42
N ARG A 26 -5.29 0.79 7.87
CA ARG A 26 -6.18 -0.30 7.42
C ARG A 26 -6.32 -0.37 5.91
N PHE A 27 -6.45 0.78 5.24
CA PHE A 27 -6.46 0.87 3.78
C PHE A 27 -5.31 0.10 3.14
N TRP A 28 -4.08 0.31 3.63
CA TRP A 28 -2.90 -0.36 3.08
C TRP A 28 -2.92 -1.85 3.39
N GLN A 29 -3.28 -2.23 4.61
CA GLN A 29 -3.40 -3.66 4.97
C GLN A 29 -4.42 -4.37 4.07
N GLU A 30 -5.64 -3.84 3.92
CA GLU A 30 -6.69 -4.45 3.10
C GLU A 30 -6.31 -4.51 1.63
N ALA A 31 -5.72 -3.43 1.09
CA ALA A 31 -5.31 -3.38 -0.31
C ALA A 31 -4.13 -4.32 -0.60
N PHE A 32 -3.16 -4.41 0.32
CA PHE A 32 -2.02 -5.31 0.19
C PHE A 32 -2.36 -6.77 0.46
N GLU A 33 -3.28 -7.04 1.37
CA GLU A 33 -3.79 -8.39 1.63
C GLU A 33 -4.55 -8.91 0.40
N ALA A 34 -5.43 -8.09 -0.18
CA ALA A 34 -6.17 -8.44 -1.38
C ALA A 34 -5.27 -8.68 -2.61
N ALA A 35 -4.18 -7.92 -2.72
CA ALA A 35 -3.21 -8.03 -3.80
C ALA A 35 -1.92 -8.78 -3.40
N TYR A 36 -1.92 -9.53 -2.28
CA TYR A 36 -0.69 -10.12 -1.74
C TYR A 36 -0.07 -11.11 -2.71
N GLU A 37 -0.89 -11.98 -3.30
CA GLU A 37 -0.45 -12.97 -4.28
C GLU A 37 0.15 -12.31 -5.53
N GLU A 38 -0.40 -11.18 -5.94
CA GLU A 38 0.02 -10.39 -7.10
C GLU A 38 1.32 -9.61 -6.86
N LEU A 39 1.48 -9.07 -5.64
CA LEU A 39 2.64 -8.27 -5.25
C LEU A 39 3.82 -9.11 -4.75
N ALA A 40 3.55 -10.29 -4.20
CA ALA A 40 4.57 -11.25 -3.76
C ALA A 40 4.99 -12.22 -4.88
N GLY A 41 4.29 -12.22 -6.02
CA GLY A 41 4.66 -13.00 -7.20
C GLY A 41 5.88 -12.45 -7.93
N ASP A 42 6.56 -13.31 -8.70
CA ASP A 42 7.71 -12.93 -9.54
C ASP A 42 7.31 -12.16 -10.82
N ASP A 43 6.01 -12.06 -11.12
CA ASP A 43 5.48 -11.39 -12.31
C ASP A 43 5.45 -9.86 -12.15
N THR A 44 6.50 -9.21 -12.65
CA THR A 44 6.61 -7.73 -12.65
C THR A 44 5.40 -7.00 -13.26
N LEU A 45 4.74 -7.56 -14.27
CA LEU A 45 3.54 -6.96 -14.88
C LEU A 45 2.34 -6.96 -13.91
N THR A 46 2.16 -8.06 -13.19
CA THR A 46 1.10 -8.23 -12.20
C THR A 46 1.33 -7.32 -11.01
N THR A 47 2.58 -7.26 -10.53
CA THR A 47 2.99 -6.35 -9.47
C THR A 47 2.75 -4.88 -9.84
N ASP A 48 3.09 -4.46 -11.06
CA ASP A 48 2.90 -3.07 -11.51
C ASP A 48 1.40 -2.72 -11.64
N ALA A 49 0.58 -3.64 -12.16
CA ALA A 49 -0.87 -3.46 -12.25
C ALA A 49 -1.52 -3.30 -10.86
N ALA A 50 -1.16 -4.17 -9.91
CA ALA A 50 -1.62 -4.08 -8.52
C ALA A 50 -1.19 -2.75 -7.88
N ILE A 51 0.07 -2.33 -8.08
CA ILE A 51 0.57 -1.05 -7.57
C ILE A 51 -0.24 0.12 -8.12
N SER A 52 -0.56 0.12 -9.42
CA SER A 52 -1.30 1.21 -10.06
C SER A 52 -2.77 1.25 -9.60
N GLU A 53 -3.39 0.09 -9.34
CA GLU A 53 -4.74 0.01 -8.77
C GLU A 53 -4.79 0.53 -7.33
N ILE A 54 -3.85 0.10 -6.46
CA ILE A 54 -3.75 0.59 -5.08
C ILE A 54 -3.43 2.09 -5.06
N ALA A 55 -2.57 2.57 -5.97
CA ALA A 55 -2.29 3.99 -6.12
C ALA A 55 -3.54 4.78 -6.45
N ARG A 56 -4.38 4.28 -7.36
CA ARG A 56 -5.67 4.88 -7.72
C ARG A 56 -6.62 4.89 -6.52
N MET A 57 -6.76 3.77 -5.82
CA MET A 57 -7.61 3.69 -4.62
C MET A 57 -7.13 4.63 -3.50
N SER A 58 -5.82 4.78 -3.32
CA SER A 58 -5.21 5.68 -2.33
C SER A 58 -5.50 7.16 -2.59
N ILE A 59 -5.72 7.54 -3.87
CA ILE A 59 -6.14 8.89 -4.24
C ILE A 59 -7.61 9.14 -3.84
N HIS A 60 -8.47 8.14 -4.02
CA HIS A 60 -9.91 8.25 -3.76
C HIS A 60 -10.29 8.04 -2.29
N ARG A 61 -9.49 7.30 -1.52
CA ARG A 61 -9.63 7.16 -0.07
C ARG A 61 -8.45 7.77 0.68
N PRO A 62 -8.48 9.09 0.95
CA PRO A 62 -7.50 9.74 1.83
C PRO A 62 -7.77 9.45 3.32
N GLU A 63 -8.46 8.36 3.68
CA GLU A 63 -8.84 8.03 5.07
C GLU A 63 -7.63 7.81 6.02
N VAL A 64 -6.42 8.03 5.52
CA VAL A 64 -5.15 7.99 6.24
C VAL A 64 -4.41 9.33 6.15
N GLU A 65 -5.04 10.43 6.53
CA GLU A 65 -4.31 11.67 6.82
C GLU A 65 -4.51 12.17 8.25
N GLN A 66 -5.39 11.58 9.09
CA GLN A 66 -5.73 12.21 10.38
C GLN A 66 -5.95 11.25 11.55
N SER A 67 -4.90 10.53 11.97
CA SER A 67 -4.80 10.10 13.38
C SER A 67 -3.38 10.26 13.93
N SER A 68 -2.78 11.42 13.65
CA SER A 68 -1.72 11.98 14.51
C SER A 68 -1.83 13.51 14.64
N ASN A 69 -3.06 14.02 14.71
CA ASN A 69 -3.34 15.30 15.36
C ASN A 69 -4.15 14.98 16.61
N LYS A 70 -3.48 14.91 17.76
CA LYS A 70 -4.15 15.02 19.05
C LYS A 70 -3.23 15.82 19.96
N ASP A 71 -3.68 17.05 20.16
CA ASP A 71 -3.29 18.14 21.05
C ASP A 71 -2.26 17.86 22.15
#